data_AF-U5YNR1-F1
#
_entry.id   AF-U5YNR1-F1
#
_cell.length_a   1.000
_cell.length_b   1.000
_cell.length_c   1.000
_cell.angle_alpha   90.00
_cell.angle_beta   90.00
_cell.angle_gamma   90.00
#
_symmetry.space_group_name_H-M   'P 1'
#
loop_
_entity.id
_entity.type
_entity.pdbx_description
1 polymer ?
#
loop_
_entity_poly.entity_id
_entity_poly.type
_entity_poly.pdbx_seq_one_letter_code
_entity_poly.pdbx_strand_id
1 'polypeptide(L)'
;AGVCLEDKVFPKTNSFLRGETQPLAAIDEFCGKIKAGKDALQDDDFVIVARTEALIAGCGLAEAERRAEAYRQAGADAIVIHSKESKPDEILAFLDVWANRHPIILIPTKYYTTPTSVFEERKVSPVIWANHMMRA
;
A
#
# COMPACT_ATOMS: atom_id res chain seq x y z
N ALA A 1 -11.42 -13.11 -2.82
CA ALA A 1 -10.51 -12.64 -3.89
C ALA A 1 -10.68 -11.13 -4.03
N GLY A 2 -9.84 -10.40 -4.77
CA GLY A 2 -9.99 -8.94 -4.81
C GLY A 2 -9.11 -8.21 -5.80
N VAL A 3 -9.20 -6.88 -5.77
CA VAL A 3 -8.35 -5.98 -6.56
C VAL A 3 -7.49 -5.11 -5.65
N CYS A 4 -6.32 -4.71 -6.14
CA CYS A 4 -5.47 -3.72 -5.52
C CYS A 4 -5.39 -2.49 -6.42
N LEU A 5 -5.86 -1.35 -5.94
CA LEU A 5 -5.83 -0.06 -6.64
C LEU A 5 -4.69 0.78 -6.05
N GLU A 6 -4.01 1.59 -6.85
CA GLU A 6 -2.96 2.49 -6.36
C GLU A 6 -3.28 3.97 -6.62
N ASP A 7 -2.84 4.83 -5.71
CA ASP A 7 -3.13 6.26 -5.68
C ASP A 7 -2.28 7.12 -6.64
N LYS A 8 -1.81 6.56 -7.76
CA LYS A 8 -1.12 7.31 -8.81
C LYS A 8 -2.08 7.97 -9.79
N VAL A 9 -1.62 9.04 -10.42
CA VAL A 9 -2.27 9.58 -11.61
C VAL A 9 -2.13 8.59 -12.78
N PHE A 10 -3.19 8.42 -13.56
CA PHE A 10 -3.19 7.56 -14.75
C PHE A 10 -2.67 8.34 -15.98
N PRO A 11 -1.84 7.76 -16.87
CA PRO A 11 -1.44 6.35 -16.95
C PRO A 11 -0.46 5.89 -15.87
N LYS A 12 -0.55 4.61 -15.48
CA LYS A 12 0.27 4.03 -14.41
C LYS A 12 1.76 4.10 -14.74
N THR A 13 2.51 4.65 -13.80
CA THR A 13 3.98 4.74 -13.85
C THR A 13 4.62 3.75 -12.88
N ASN A 14 5.65 3.02 -13.30
CA ASN A 14 6.30 2.01 -12.44
C ASN A 14 6.99 2.66 -11.21
N SER A 15 6.86 2.03 -10.05
CA SER A 15 7.40 2.48 -8.75
C SER A 15 8.94 2.56 -8.69
N PHE A 16 9.66 1.99 -9.66
CA PHE A 16 11.12 1.98 -9.69
C PHE A 16 11.75 2.95 -10.71
N LEU A 17 10.96 3.79 -11.39
CA LEU A 17 11.54 4.82 -12.25
C LEU A 17 12.32 5.85 -11.42
N ARG A 18 13.59 6.06 -11.76
CA ARG A 18 14.47 7.07 -11.14
C ARG A 18 14.26 8.41 -11.84
N GLY A 19 14.06 9.50 -11.09
CA GLY A 19 14.28 10.86 -11.61
C GLY A 19 13.26 11.92 -11.24
N GLU A 20 12.01 11.59 -10.91
CA GLU A 20 10.97 12.59 -10.65
C GLU A 20 10.02 12.18 -9.52
N THR A 21 9.62 13.15 -8.70
CA THR A 21 8.52 13.02 -7.74
C THR A 21 7.26 12.68 -8.54
N GLN A 22 6.82 11.42 -8.49
CA GLN A 22 5.65 10.99 -9.26
C GLN A 22 4.39 11.63 -8.66
N PRO A 23 3.56 12.33 -9.46
CA PRO A 23 2.34 12.92 -8.94
C PRO A 23 1.39 11.82 -8.49
N LEU A 24 0.90 11.96 -7.26
CA LEU A 24 -0.16 11.12 -6.72
C LEU A 24 -1.51 11.77 -7.01
N ALA A 25 -2.53 10.95 -7.19
CA ALA A 25 -3.90 11.41 -7.25
C ALA A 25 -4.26 12.17 -5.95
N ALA A 26 -5.19 13.10 -6.07
CA ALA A 26 -5.77 13.74 -4.90
C ALA A 26 -6.41 12.67 -3.99
N ILE A 27 -6.30 12.85 -2.67
CA ILE A 27 -6.87 11.88 -1.72
C ILE A 27 -8.36 11.66 -1.99
N ASP A 28 -9.12 12.74 -2.17
CA ASP A 28 -10.56 12.66 -2.38
C ASP A 28 -10.93 11.95 -3.69
N GLU A 29 -10.12 12.14 -4.74
CA GLU A 29 -10.28 11.43 -6.01
C GLU A 29 -10.10 9.93 -5.81
N PHE A 30 -9.04 9.51 -5.11
CA PHE A 30 -8.78 8.10 -4.88
C PHE A 30 -9.78 7.46 -3.90
N CYS A 31 -10.18 8.19 -2.85
CA CYS A 31 -11.28 7.80 -1.97
C CYS A 31 -12.58 7.62 -2.75
N GLY A 32 -12.87 8.49 -3.72
CA GLY A 32 -14.03 8.36 -4.61
C GLY A 32 -13.99 7.05 -5.41
N LYS A 33 -12.82 6.66 -5.93
CA LYS A 33 -12.64 5.38 -6.64
C LYS A 33 -12.86 4.17 -5.72
N ILE A 34 -12.35 4.22 -4.48
CA ILE A 34 -12.57 3.16 -3.49
C ILE A 34 -14.07 3.02 -3.19
N LYS A 35 -14.75 4.13 -2.86
CA LYS A 35 -16.19 4.15 -2.56
C LYS A 35 -17.01 3.61 -3.73
N ALA A 36 -16.77 4.13 -4.94
CA ALA A 36 -17.45 3.64 -6.14
C ALA A 36 -17.21 2.15 -6.40
N GLY A 37 -15.99 1.66 -6.12
CA GLY A 37 -15.68 0.23 -6.18
C GLY A 37 -16.47 -0.58 -5.16
N LYS A 38 -16.54 -0.14 -3.90
CA LYS A 38 -17.30 -0.80 -2.83
C LYS A 38 -18.81 -0.79 -3.12
N ASP A 39 -19.34 0.33 -3.60
CA ASP A 39 -20.76 0.47 -3.98
C ASP A 39 -21.17 -0.44 -5.14
N ALA A 40 -20.22 -0.81 -6.00
CA ALA A 40 -20.45 -1.67 -7.16
C ALA A 40 -20.29 -3.18 -6.86
N LEU A 41 -19.88 -3.56 -5.64
CA LEU A 41 -19.72 -4.97 -5.30
C LEU A 41 -21.07 -5.69 -5.24
N GLN A 42 -21.09 -6.90 -5.81
CA GLN A 42 -22.22 -7.83 -5.73
C GLN A 42 -21.94 -9.02 -4.80
N ASP A 43 -20.69 -9.16 -4.37
CA ASP A 43 -20.18 -10.22 -3.51
C ASP A 43 -19.48 -9.55 -2.30
N ASP A 44 -20.01 -9.80 -1.10
CA ASP A 44 -19.51 -9.23 0.15
C ASP A 44 -18.13 -9.77 0.54
N ASP A 45 -17.73 -10.93 -0.01
CA ASP A 45 -16.39 -11.52 0.21
C ASP A 45 -15.32 -10.94 -0.74
N PHE A 46 -15.72 -10.06 -1.66
CA PHE A 46 -14.80 -9.40 -2.57
C PHE A 46 -14.09 -8.22 -1.90
N VAL A 47 -12.75 -8.24 -1.94
CA VAL A 47 -11.92 -7.22 -1.25
C VAL A 47 -11.36 -6.16 -2.21
N ILE A 48 -11.38 -4.91 -1.77
CA ILE A 48 -10.71 -3.78 -2.41
C ILE A 48 -9.56 -3.33 -1.51
N VAL A 49 -8.35 -3.50 -2.02
CA VAL A 49 -7.11 -3.11 -1.34
C VAL A 49 -6.64 -1.77 -1.89
N ALA A 50 -6.34 -0.83 -1.01
CA ALA A 50 -5.78 0.47 -1.37
C ALA A 50 -4.26 0.47 -1.19
N ARG A 51 -3.51 0.67 -2.27
CA ARG A 51 -2.06 0.82 -2.26
C ARG A 51 -1.69 2.29 -2.29
N THR A 52 -1.02 2.75 -1.23
CA THR A 52 -0.44 4.09 -1.24
C THR A 52 1.00 4.07 -1.74
N GLU A 53 1.31 4.98 -2.66
CA GLU A 53 2.63 5.18 -3.23
C GLU A 53 3.33 6.42 -2.61
N ALA A 54 2.85 6.92 -1.47
CA ALA A 54 3.39 8.08 -0.77
C ALA A 54 4.89 7.98 -0.46
N LEU A 55 5.35 6.85 0.09
CA LEU A 55 6.77 6.63 0.37
C LEU A 55 7.58 6.48 -0.94
N ILE A 56 7.02 5.79 -1.94
CA ILE A 56 7.63 5.67 -3.27
C ILE A 56 7.85 7.04 -3.92
N ALA A 57 6.86 7.92 -3.82
CA ALA A 57 6.89 9.29 -4.32
C ALA A 57 7.75 10.24 -3.46
N GLY A 58 8.24 9.80 -2.30
CA GLY A 58 9.07 10.62 -1.41
C GLY A 58 8.28 11.65 -0.59
N CYS A 59 6.97 11.47 -0.41
CA CYS A 59 6.13 12.37 0.38
C CYS A 59 6.32 12.19 1.90
N GLY A 60 6.99 11.12 2.33
CA GLY A 60 7.30 10.83 3.72
C GLY A 60 6.17 10.15 4.51
N LEU A 61 6.48 9.84 5.77
CA LEU A 61 5.65 9.02 6.65
C LEU A 61 4.28 9.64 6.96
N ALA A 62 4.24 10.93 7.29
CA ALA A 62 3.00 11.62 7.66
C ALA A 62 1.97 11.63 6.51
N GLU A 63 2.43 11.82 5.27
CA GLU A 63 1.55 11.77 4.10
C GLU A 63 1.07 10.35 3.82
N ALA A 64 1.94 9.34 3.99
CA ALA A 64 1.56 7.94 3.86
C ALA A 64 0.47 7.55 4.88
N GLU A 65 0.61 7.97 6.14
CA GLU A 65 -0.39 7.74 7.17
C GLU A 65 -1.71 8.45 6.85
N ARG A 66 -1.65 9.73 6.46
CA ARG A 66 -2.84 10.52 6.09
C ARG A 66 -3.63 9.88 4.96
N ARG A 67 -2.93 9.36 3.93
CA ARG A 67 -3.52 8.63 2.80
C ARG A 67 -4.12 7.31 3.23
N ALA A 68 -3.37 6.49 3.96
CA ALA A 68 -3.85 5.21 4.45
C ALA A 68 -5.12 5.35 5.31
N GLU A 69 -5.16 6.35 6.20
CA GLU A 69 -6.34 6.62 7.02
C GLU A 69 -7.53 7.06 6.19
N ALA A 70 -7.33 7.95 5.21
CA ALA A 70 -8.41 8.35 4.31
C ALA A 70 -8.97 7.16 3.49
N TYR A 71 -8.09 6.27 3.03
CA TYR A 71 -8.48 5.10 2.23
C TYR A 71 -9.20 4.04 3.08
N ARG A 72 -8.78 3.86 4.33
CA ARG A 72 -9.49 3.06 5.33
C ARG A 72 -10.90 3.61 5.56
N GLN A 73 -11.03 4.92 5.79
CA GLN A 73 -12.33 5.57 5.98
C GLN A 73 -13.21 5.54 4.72
N ALA A 74 -12.61 5.47 3.54
CA ALA A 74 -13.32 5.30 2.28
C ALA A 74 -13.85 3.87 2.05
N GLY A 75 -13.48 2.91 2.89
CA GLY A 75 -13.99 1.53 2.84
C GLY A 75 -13.03 0.52 2.21
N ALA A 76 -11.75 0.84 2.05
CA ALA A 76 -10.75 -0.15 1.64
C ALA A 76 -10.66 -1.26 2.69
N ASP A 77 -10.58 -2.52 2.27
CA ASP A 77 -10.54 -3.69 3.15
C ASP A 77 -9.14 -3.96 3.72
N ALA A 78 -8.10 -3.48 3.05
CA ALA A 78 -6.73 -3.48 3.53
C ALA A 78 -5.93 -2.35 2.85
N ILE A 79 -4.79 -1.99 3.46
CA ILE A 79 -3.84 -1.04 2.88
C ILE A 79 -2.55 -1.76 2.48
N VAL A 80 -2.07 -1.51 1.26
CA VAL A 80 -0.67 -1.81 0.89
C VAL A 80 0.16 -0.56 1.12
N ILE A 81 1.17 -0.68 1.99
CA ILE A 81 2.23 0.32 2.13
C ILE A 81 3.48 -0.19 1.41
N HIS A 82 4.05 0.63 0.53
CA HIS A 82 5.18 0.24 -0.30
C HIS A 82 6.34 1.21 -0.16
N SER A 83 7.56 0.69 -0.02
CA SER A 83 8.80 1.45 -0.03
C SER A 83 9.75 0.88 -1.08
N LYS A 84 10.56 1.76 -1.68
CA LYS A 84 11.61 1.42 -2.65
C LYS A 84 12.97 1.21 -1.99
N GLU A 85 13.08 1.50 -0.69
CA GLU A 85 14.31 1.35 0.09
C GLU A 85 14.64 -0.11 0.32
N SER A 86 15.94 -0.42 0.40
CA SER A 86 16.43 -1.78 0.65
C SER A 86 16.35 -2.19 2.12
N LYS A 87 16.11 -1.23 3.01
CA LYS A 87 15.93 -1.46 4.44
C LYS A 87 14.47 -1.23 4.84
N PRO A 88 13.98 -1.91 5.89
CA PRO A 88 12.57 -1.86 6.27
C PRO A 88 12.19 -0.63 7.10
N ASP A 89 13.11 0.29 7.40
CA ASP A 89 12.91 1.37 8.38
C ASP A 89 11.62 2.18 8.14
N GLU A 90 11.35 2.61 6.90
CA GLU A 90 10.14 3.36 6.57
C GLU A 90 8.86 2.54 6.82
N ILE A 91 8.91 1.24 6.51
CA ILE A 91 7.78 0.32 6.69
C ILE A 91 7.56 0.07 8.17
N LEU A 92 8.61 -0.16 8.96
CA LEU A 92 8.49 -0.35 10.40
C LEU A 92 7.95 0.91 11.08
N ALA A 93 8.47 2.09 10.71
CA ALA A 93 7.96 3.36 11.21
C ALA A 93 6.48 3.55 10.88
N PHE A 94 6.04 3.18 9.67
CA PHE A 94 4.63 3.19 9.29
C PHE A 94 3.79 2.24 10.14
N LEU A 95 4.23 1.01 10.35
CA LEU A 95 3.50 0.03 11.16
C LEU A 95 3.33 0.50 12.61
N ASP A 96 4.38 1.13 13.17
CA ASP A 96 4.36 1.62 14.54
C ASP A 96 3.33 2.77 14.72
N VAL A 97 3.29 3.74 13.80
CA VAL A 97 2.26 4.82 13.84
C VAL A 97 0.87 4.32 13.44
N TRP A 98 0.78 3.29 12.59
CA TRP A 98 -0.48 2.71 12.18
C TRP A 98 -1.20 2.01 13.33
N ALA A 99 -0.46 1.52 14.32
CA ALA A 99 -0.98 0.94 15.56
C ALA A 99 -2.05 -0.15 15.32
N ASN A 100 -1.87 -0.96 14.25
CA ASN A 100 -2.77 -2.06 13.88
C ASN A 100 -4.25 -1.63 13.72
N ARG A 101 -4.51 -0.40 13.25
CA ARG A 101 -5.86 0.13 13.03
C ARG A 101 -6.65 -0.56 11.91
N HIS A 102 -5.94 -1.17 10.95
CA HIS A 102 -6.51 -1.86 9.79
C HIS A 102 -5.50 -2.84 9.19
N PRO A 103 -5.91 -3.90 8.46
CA PRO A 103 -4.98 -4.83 7.84
C PRO A 103 -3.98 -4.14 6.90
N ILE A 104 -2.70 -4.46 7.08
CA ILE A 104 -1.59 -3.99 6.24
C ILE A 104 -1.01 -5.15 5.44
N ILE A 105 -0.84 -4.91 4.14
CA ILE A 105 -0.20 -5.82 3.20
C ILE A 105 1.17 -5.28 2.82
N LEU A 106 2.21 -6.12 2.88
CA LEU A 106 3.59 -5.74 2.52
C LEU A 106 4.07 -6.43 1.25
N ILE A 107 5.00 -5.78 0.55
CA ILE A 107 5.69 -6.32 -0.63
C ILE A 107 7.21 -6.18 -0.42
N PRO A 108 7.87 -7.13 0.27
CA PRO A 108 9.26 -7.01 0.71
C PRO A 108 10.29 -7.33 -0.38
N THR A 109 10.01 -7.04 -1.65
CA THR A 109 10.93 -7.34 -2.76
C THR A 109 12.29 -6.64 -2.60
N LYS A 110 12.31 -5.44 -2.02
CA LYS A 110 13.54 -4.64 -1.81
C LYS A 110 14.24 -4.91 -0.48
N TYR A 111 13.48 -5.20 0.57
CA TYR A 111 13.95 -5.44 1.94
C TYR A 111 13.77 -6.91 2.36
N TYR A 112 13.99 -7.82 1.41
CA TYR A 112 13.76 -9.27 1.52
C TYR A 112 14.62 -9.97 2.58
N THR A 113 15.69 -9.32 3.05
CA THR A 113 16.56 -9.83 4.11
C THR A 113 15.97 -9.67 5.50
N THR A 114 14.87 -8.91 5.64
CA THR A 114 14.16 -8.74 6.91
C THR A 114 13.48 -10.04 7.31
N PRO A 115 13.73 -10.61 8.50
CA PRO A 115 13.05 -11.81 8.96
C PRO A 115 11.53 -11.61 9.02
N THR A 116 10.74 -12.60 8.60
CA THR A 116 9.27 -12.51 8.58
C THR A 116 8.67 -12.33 9.97
N SER A 117 9.33 -12.85 11.02
CA SER A 117 8.93 -12.67 12.42
C SER A 117 8.78 -11.19 12.80
N VAL A 118 9.59 -10.30 12.22
CA VAL A 118 9.51 -8.84 12.45
C VAL A 118 8.16 -8.27 11.99
N PHE A 119 7.59 -8.83 10.91
CA PHE A 119 6.29 -8.43 10.39
C PHE A 119 5.14 -9.09 11.16
N GLU A 120 5.32 -10.34 11.58
CA GLU A 120 4.35 -11.09 12.39
C GLU A 120 4.13 -10.44 13.76
N GLU A 121 5.21 -10.00 14.43
CA GLU A 121 5.16 -9.26 15.70
C GLU A 121 4.35 -7.96 15.59
N ARG A 122 4.31 -7.36 14.40
CA ARG A 122 3.53 -6.15 14.08
C ARG A 122 2.18 -6.43 13.43
N LYS A 123 1.73 -7.69 13.43
CA LYS A 123 0.42 -8.14 12.92
C LYS A 123 0.15 -7.78 11.45
N VAL A 124 1.20 -7.75 10.63
CA VAL A 124 1.07 -7.59 9.18
C VAL A 124 0.29 -8.76 8.59
N SER A 125 -0.65 -8.50 7.67
CA SER A 125 -1.42 -9.56 7.01
C SER A 125 -2.03 -9.10 5.67
N PRO A 126 -1.75 -9.75 4.52
CA PRO A 126 -0.65 -10.70 4.19
C PRO A 126 0.65 -10.06 3.62
N VAL A 127 1.66 -10.89 3.30
CA VAL A 127 2.90 -10.51 2.57
C VAL A 127 2.86 -11.04 1.13
N ILE A 128 3.26 -10.22 0.14
CA ILE A 128 3.25 -10.57 -1.30
C ILE A 128 4.69 -10.73 -1.85
N TRP A 129 5.01 -11.91 -2.34
CA TRP A 129 6.28 -12.23 -3.04
C TRP A 129 6.19 -11.95 -4.54
N ALA A 130 6.15 -10.67 -4.91
CA ALA A 130 5.55 -10.19 -6.16
C ALA A 130 6.04 -10.78 -7.50
N ASN A 131 7.32 -11.12 -7.68
CA ASN A 131 7.86 -11.39 -9.02
C ASN A 131 8.94 -12.48 -9.11
N HIS A 132 9.11 -13.30 -8.07
CA HIS A 132 10.19 -14.29 -7.99
C HIS A 132 10.08 -15.39 -9.05
N MET A 133 8.86 -15.88 -9.31
CA MET A 133 8.63 -16.94 -10.31
C MET A 133 8.95 -16.50 -11.74
N MET A 134 8.75 -15.23 -12.08
CA MET A 134 9.11 -14.70 -13.41
C MET A 134 10.61 -14.45 -13.57
N ARG A 135 11.37 -14.43 -12.48
CA ARG A 135 12.82 -14.18 -12.46
C ARG A 135 13.65 -15.48 -12.40
N ALA A 136 13.00 -16.62 -12.20
CA ALA A 136 13.60 -17.93 -12.06
C ALA A 136 13.99 -18.54 -13.40
#